data_AF-A0A7X5DI47-F1
#
_entry.id   AF-A0A7X5DI47-F1
#
_cell.length_a   1.000
_cell.length_b   1.000
_cell.length_c   1.000
_cell.angle_alpha   90.00
_cell.angle_beta   90.00
_cell.angle_gamma   90.00
#
_symmetry.space_group_name_H-M   'P 1'
#
loop_
_entity.id
_entity.type
_entity.pdbx_description
1 polymer ?
#
loop_
_entity_poly.entity_id
_entity_poly.type
_entity_poly.pdbx_seq_one_letter_code
_entity_poly.pdbx_strand_id
1 'polypeptide(L)'
;DSSQNTLADGATYTLADGEDEPNAALFSKDDLTINGSGALTVEGNYRHGVNSKDDLVITGGTLTVTAKEDGLRGKDCVKIADGSLTVTAGGDGVKSNNDEDPTRGFVSIDGGTFAIDAGDEGVQVATYLRIGGGEGSVKAVDHAFRSEVEAAMTGGSFAVEAGGKGVNPETRFTMDGGTLNVTGSDEGIEAEEVIVNDGELNIVASDDGINAAVAERSDEAAEAAAATDAAAANDAAGSSGDAAIAGNADGAAPAAPQ
;
A
#
# COMPACT_ATOMS: atom_id res chain seq x y z
N ASP A 1 -25.57 -20.65 6.24
CA ASP A 1 -25.06 -20.40 7.61
C ASP A 1 -24.53 -21.71 8.17
N SER A 2 -23.37 -21.69 8.84
CA SER A 2 -22.64 -22.88 9.35
C SER A 2 -22.06 -23.85 8.30
N SER A 3 -22.00 -23.46 7.02
CA SER A 3 -21.30 -24.23 5.99
C SER A 3 -19.79 -24.17 6.20
N GLN A 4 -19.10 -25.28 5.96
CA GLN A 4 -17.65 -25.35 5.89
C GLN A 4 -17.28 -25.67 4.44
N ASN A 5 -16.53 -24.78 3.81
CA ASN A 5 -16.10 -24.91 2.42
C ASN A 5 -14.58 -24.94 2.37
N THR A 6 -14.03 -25.76 1.47
CA THR A 6 -12.58 -25.87 1.29
C THR A 6 -12.26 -25.74 -0.20
N LEU A 7 -11.31 -24.86 -0.52
CA LEU A 7 -10.68 -24.73 -1.82
C LEU A 7 -9.20 -25.09 -1.66
N ALA A 8 -8.68 -25.94 -2.54
CA ALA A 8 -7.28 -26.31 -2.55
C ALA A 8 -6.82 -26.50 -3.99
N ASP A 9 -5.68 -25.92 -4.35
CA ASP A 9 -5.10 -26.08 -5.68
C ASP A 9 -3.89 -27.04 -5.69
N GLY A 10 -3.32 -27.28 -6.87
CA GLY A 10 -2.13 -28.11 -7.04
C GLY A 10 -0.85 -27.35 -6.76
N ALA A 11 0.25 -28.05 -6.47
CA ALA A 11 1.57 -27.42 -6.28
C ALA A 11 2.14 -26.76 -7.55
N THR A 12 1.60 -27.09 -8.72
CA THR A 12 1.99 -26.49 -10.01
C THR A 12 0.77 -26.35 -10.92
N TYR A 13 0.78 -25.34 -11.79
CA TYR A 13 -0.25 -25.11 -12.80
C TYR A 13 0.32 -25.37 -14.20
N THR A 14 -0.54 -25.83 -15.11
CA THR A 14 -0.22 -25.87 -16.55
C THR A 14 -0.85 -24.64 -17.18
N LEU A 15 -0.02 -23.66 -17.54
CA LEU A 15 -0.44 -22.39 -18.12
C LEU A 15 -0.20 -22.38 -19.62
N ALA A 16 -0.91 -21.51 -20.35
CA ALA A 16 -0.61 -21.28 -21.75
C ALA A 16 0.73 -20.52 -21.89
N ASP A 17 1.39 -20.65 -23.05
CA ASP A 17 2.67 -20.00 -23.29
C ASP A 17 2.57 -18.48 -23.10
N GLY A 18 3.35 -17.95 -22.15
CA GLY A 18 3.39 -16.53 -21.82
C GLY A 18 2.40 -16.07 -20.74
N GLU A 19 1.54 -16.97 -20.23
CA GLU A 19 0.62 -16.66 -19.14
C GLU A 19 1.24 -17.01 -17.78
N ASP A 20 0.99 -16.17 -16.78
CA ASP A 20 1.34 -16.36 -15.38
C ASP A 20 0.10 -16.51 -14.47
N GLU A 21 -1.08 -16.64 -15.09
CA GLU A 21 -2.38 -16.73 -14.44
C GLU A 21 -3.22 -17.92 -14.94
N PRO A 22 -4.09 -18.49 -14.08
CA PRO A 22 -4.30 -18.13 -12.67
C PRO A 22 -3.12 -18.52 -11.77
N ASN A 23 -2.96 -17.80 -10.66
CA ASN A 23 -1.85 -17.98 -9.71
C ASN A 23 -2.32 -18.04 -8.25
N ALA A 24 -3.57 -18.43 -8.02
CA ALA A 24 -4.15 -18.58 -6.69
C ALA A 24 -5.21 -19.67 -6.64
N ALA A 25 -5.40 -20.30 -5.48
CA ALA A 25 -6.46 -21.28 -5.28
C ALA A 25 -7.87 -20.66 -5.43
N LEU A 26 -8.01 -19.38 -5.08
CA LEU A 26 -9.16 -18.56 -5.42
C LEU A 26 -8.69 -17.33 -6.22
N PHE A 27 -8.91 -17.35 -7.53
CA PHE A 27 -8.43 -16.31 -8.44
C PHE A 27 -9.59 -15.60 -9.15
N SER A 28 -9.52 -14.26 -9.26
CA SER A 28 -10.44 -13.43 -10.03
C SER A 28 -9.69 -12.45 -10.92
N LYS A 29 -10.15 -12.31 -12.17
CA LYS A 29 -9.66 -11.29 -13.11
C LYS A 29 -10.28 -9.91 -12.89
N ASP A 30 -11.35 -9.85 -12.10
CA ASP A 30 -12.07 -8.64 -11.72
C ASP A 30 -12.24 -8.63 -10.18
N ASP A 31 -13.07 -7.73 -9.67
CA ASP A 31 -13.45 -7.65 -8.25
C ASP A 31 -13.89 -8.99 -7.66
N LEU A 32 -13.43 -9.27 -6.45
CA LEU A 32 -13.81 -10.43 -5.66
C LEU A 32 -14.36 -9.99 -4.31
N THR A 33 -15.57 -10.44 -3.97
CA THR A 33 -16.16 -10.26 -2.64
C THR A 33 -16.35 -11.59 -1.93
N ILE A 34 -15.83 -11.71 -0.71
CA ILE A 34 -16.08 -12.81 0.23
C ILE A 34 -17.00 -12.31 1.34
N ASN A 35 -18.13 -12.99 1.54
CA ASN A 35 -19.16 -12.58 2.49
C ASN A 35 -19.89 -13.77 3.14
N GLY A 36 -20.86 -13.44 3.99
CA GLY A 36 -21.67 -14.41 4.72
C GLY A 36 -21.03 -14.82 6.05
N SER A 37 -21.70 -15.72 6.79
CA SER A 37 -21.29 -16.16 8.12
C SER A 37 -20.64 -17.56 8.14
N GLY A 38 -20.46 -18.18 6.97
CA GLY A 38 -19.86 -19.51 6.84
C GLY A 38 -18.35 -19.52 6.99
N ALA A 39 -17.77 -20.72 7.02
CA ALA A 39 -16.33 -20.92 7.00
C ALA A 39 -15.83 -21.25 5.59
N LEU A 40 -14.69 -20.67 5.21
CA LEU A 40 -13.95 -20.95 3.99
C LEU A 40 -12.48 -21.20 4.35
N THR A 41 -11.99 -22.38 4.00
CA THR A 41 -10.56 -22.72 4.03
C THR A 41 -10.00 -22.66 2.61
N VAL A 42 -8.88 -21.98 2.42
CA VAL A 42 -8.19 -21.84 1.12
C VAL A 42 -6.75 -22.32 1.27
N GLU A 43 -6.36 -23.32 0.48
CA GLU A 43 -5.01 -23.87 0.41
C GLU A 43 -4.38 -23.53 -0.95
N GLY A 44 -3.63 -22.43 -0.98
CA GLY A 44 -2.81 -21.99 -2.11
C GLY A 44 -1.47 -22.72 -2.13
N ASN A 45 -1.45 -23.92 -2.69
CA ASN A 45 -0.28 -24.78 -2.81
C ASN A 45 0.65 -24.37 -3.96
N TYR A 46 0.13 -23.69 -5.00
CA TYR A 46 0.95 -23.19 -6.10
C TYR A 46 1.67 -21.89 -5.72
N ARG A 47 0.91 -20.81 -5.46
CA ARG A 47 1.42 -19.46 -5.15
C ARG A 47 0.53 -18.80 -4.11
N HIS A 48 -0.41 -17.96 -4.52
CA HIS A 48 -1.26 -17.20 -3.60
C HIS A 48 -2.45 -18.00 -3.08
N GLY A 49 -3.00 -17.59 -1.94
CA GLY A 49 -4.26 -18.13 -1.43
C GLY A 49 -5.45 -17.58 -2.19
N VAL A 50 -5.72 -16.29 -2.00
CA VAL A 50 -6.78 -15.53 -2.66
C VAL A 50 -6.15 -14.39 -3.44
N ASN A 51 -6.47 -14.26 -4.74
CA ASN A 51 -5.97 -13.19 -5.58
C ASN A 51 -7.09 -12.59 -6.47
N SER A 52 -7.32 -11.30 -6.35
CA SER A 52 -8.07 -10.50 -7.33
C SER A 52 -7.14 -9.55 -8.07
N LYS A 53 -7.34 -9.46 -9.39
CA LYS A 53 -6.66 -8.49 -10.25
C LYS A 53 -7.18 -7.06 -10.11
N ASP A 54 -8.31 -6.88 -9.44
CA ASP A 54 -8.90 -5.59 -9.07
C ASP A 54 -9.08 -5.55 -7.53
N ASP A 55 -10.30 -5.32 -7.03
CA ASP A 55 -10.59 -5.23 -5.60
C ASP A 55 -10.79 -6.61 -4.95
N LEU A 56 -10.20 -6.80 -3.77
CA LEU A 56 -10.61 -7.85 -2.83
C LEU A 56 -11.40 -7.25 -1.66
N VAL A 57 -12.66 -7.66 -1.50
CA VAL A 57 -13.54 -7.20 -0.42
C VAL A 57 -13.94 -8.36 0.47
N ILE A 58 -13.76 -8.22 1.78
CA ILE A 58 -14.18 -9.19 2.80
C ILE A 58 -15.16 -8.49 3.74
N THR A 59 -16.38 -9.01 3.83
CA THR A 59 -17.44 -8.40 4.67
C THR A 59 -17.85 -9.25 5.87
N GLY A 60 -17.23 -10.42 6.06
CA GLY A 60 -17.56 -11.34 7.14
C GLY A 60 -17.15 -12.78 6.86
N GLY A 61 -17.50 -13.66 7.79
CA GLY A 61 -17.26 -15.11 7.71
C GLY A 61 -16.00 -15.54 8.45
N THR A 62 -15.73 -16.84 8.48
CA THR A 62 -14.47 -17.40 9.00
C THR A 62 -13.60 -17.80 7.81
N LEU A 63 -12.46 -17.15 7.64
CA LEU A 63 -11.55 -17.38 6.52
C LEU A 63 -10.22 -17.89 7.05
N THR A 64 -9.85 -19.12 6.67
CA THR A 64 -8.51 -19.67 6.92
C THR A 64 -7.78 -19.79 5.60
N VAL A 65 -6.66 -19.10 5.44
CA VAL A 65 -5.86 -19.13 4.21
C VAL A 65 -4.45 -19.60 4.53
N THR A 66 -4.00 -20.62 3.80
CA THR A 66 -2.60 -21.04 3.76
C THR A 66 -2.09 -20.86 2.34
N ALA A 67 -0.99 -20.12 2.14
CA ALA A 67 -0.44 -19.82 0.82
C ALA A 67 1.09 -20.02 0.78
N LYS A 68 1.63 -20.34 -0.41
CA LYS A 68 3.08 -20.41 -0.64
C LYS A 68 3.72 -19.03 -0.82
N GLU A 69 2.98 -18.12 -1.44
CA GLU A 69 3.33 -16.71 -1.54
C GLU A 69 2.31 -15.94 -0.69
N ASP A 70 1.68 -14.90 -1.26
CA ASP A 70 0.75 -14.05 -0.53
C ASP A 70 -0.56 -14.74 -0.11
N GLY A 71 -1.05 -14.42 1.08
CA GLY A 71 -2.31 -14.92 1.61
C GLY A 71 -3.53 -14.31 0.93
N LEU A 72 -3.78 -13.03 1.19
CA LEU A 72 -4.89 -12.25 0.65
C LEU A 72 -4.38 -11.13 -0.24
N ARG A 73 -4.66 -11.21 -1.54
CA ARG A 73 -4.20 -10.23 -2.52
C ARG A 73 -5.35 -9.62 -3.30
N GLY A 74 -5.40 -8.29 -3.32
CA GLY A 74 -6.22 -7.51 -4.24
C GLY A 74 -5.32 -6.44 -4.86
N LYS A 75 -5.15 -6.47 -6.18
CA LYS A 75 -4.23 -5.56 -6.87
C LYS A 75 -4.58 -4.10 -6.54
N ASP A 76 -5.86 -3.75 -6.68
CA ASP A 76 -6.32 -2.37 -6.52
C ASP A 76 -6.60 -1.99 -5.07
N CYS A 77 -7.19 -2.90 -4.29
CA CYS A 77 -7.26 -2.76 -2.85
C CYS A 77 -7.60 -4.07 -2.15
N VAL A 78 -7.38 -4.11 -0.84
CA VAL A 78 -8.03 -5.06 0.06
C VAL A 78 -8.87 -4.30 1.08
N LYS A 79 -10.18 -4.54 1.10
CA LYS A 79 -11.13 -3.91 2.04
C LYS A 79 -11.72 -4.96 2.96
N ILE A 80 -11.53 -4.82 4.27
CA ILE A 80 -11.99 -5.77 5.28
C ILE A 80 -12.93 -5.05 6.24
N ALA A 81 -14.23 -5.31 6.09
CA ALA A 81 -15.24 -4.71 6.95
C ALA A 81 -15.45 -5.49 8.25
N ASP A 82 -15.39 -6.83 8.19
CA ASP A 82 -15.54 -7.74 9.33
C ASP A 82 -15.09 -9.17 8.95
N GLY A 83 -15.07 -10.09 9.90
CA GLY A 83 -14.77 -11.51 9.72
C GLY A 83 -13.76 -12.05 10.74
N SER A 84 -13.56 -13.36 10.75
CA SER A 84 -12.48 -14.01 11.50
C SER A 84 -11.45 -14.59 10.53
N LEU A 85 -10.30 -13.95 10.43
CA LEU A 85 -9.28 -14.19 9.41
C LEU A 85 -8.04 -14.82 10.06
N THR A 86 -7.72 -16.04 9.64
CA THR A 86 -6.44 -16.70 9.94
C THR A 86 -5.67 -16.85 8.64
N VAL A 87 -4.49 -16.26 8.55
CA VAL A 87 -3.68 -16.26 7.32
C VAL A 87 -2.27 -16.73 7.64
N THR A 88 -1.82 -17.76 6.95
CA THR A 88 -0.43 -18.23 6.96
C THR A 88 0.11 -18.12 5.54
N ALA A 89 1.06 -17.23 5.31
CA ALA A 89 1.59 -16.92 3.98
C ALA A 89 3.11 -17.13 3.97
N GLY A 90 3.63 -17.67 2.88
CA GLY A 90 5.08 -17.73 2.67
C GLY A 90 5.67 -16.42 2.17
N GLY A 91 4.83 -15.55 1.57
CA GLY A 91 5.11 -14.14 1.33
C GLY A 91 4.26 -13.28 2.27
N ASP A 92 3.55 -12.32 1.70
CA ASP A 92 2.82 -11.31 2.48
C ASP A 92 1.51 -11.88 3.04
N GLY A 93 1.13 -11.49 4.26
CA GLY A 93 -0.18 -11.86 4.80
C GLY A 93 -1.33 -11.25 3.98
N VAL A 94 -1.28 -9.92 3.82
CA VAL A 94 -2.23 -9.15 3.01
C VAL A 94 -1.46 -8.20 2.10
N LYS A 95 -1.80 -8.18 0.80
CA LYS A 95 -1.10 -7.37 -0.20
C LYS A 95 -2.04 -6.58 -1.09
N SER A 96 -1.73 -5.30 -1.27
CA SER A 96 -2.21 -4.51 -2.41
C SER A 96 -1.05 -3.77 -3.05
N ASN A 97 -0.94 -3.84 -4.37
CA ASN A 97 0.30 -3.50 -5.07
C ASN A 97 0.09 -2.69 -6.36
N ASN A 98 -1.03 -1.98 -6.49
CA ASN A 98 -1.21 -1.01 -7.57
C ASN A 98 -0.56 0.33 -7.17
N ASP A 99 0.61 0.58 -7.73
CA ASP A 99 1.38 1.82 -7.63
C ASP A 99 1.19 2.76 -8.83
N GLU A 100 0.46 2.31 -9.87
CA GLU A 100 0.19 3.05 -11.10
C GLU A 100 -0.91 4.11 -10.92
N ASP A 101 -1.80 3.91 -9.95
CA ASP A 101 -2.92 4.80 -9.63
C ASP A 101 -2.92 5.16 -8.14
N PRO A 102 -2.74 6.45 -7.78
CA PRO A 102 -2.66 6.88 -6.38
C PRO A 102 -3.98 6.71 -5.60
N THR A 103 -5.08 6.38 -6.27
CA THR A 103 -6.37 6.08 -5.64
C THR A 103 -6.57 4.58 -5.38
N ARG A 104 -5.58 3.76 -5.75
CA ARG A 104 -5.55 2.30 -5.61
C ARG A 104 -4.30 1.89 -4.82
N GLY A 105 -4.02 0.60 -4.69
CA GLY A 105 -2.89 0.06 -3.95
C GLY A 105 -3.02 0.11 -2.44
N PHE A 106 -4.25 0.25 -1.92
CA PHE A 106 -4.51 0.48 -0.51
C PHE A 106 -5.10 -0.74 0.21
N VAL A 107 -4.93 -0.77 1.53
CA VAL A 107 -5.65 -1.71 2.41
C VAL A 107 -6.42 -0.92 3.44
N SER A 108 -7.70 -1.27 3.63
CA SER A 108 -8.57 -0.67 4.65
C SER A 108 -9.19 -1.75 5.52
N ILE A 109 -8.94 -1.66 6.83
CA ILE A 109 -9.47 -2.56 7.85
C ILE A 109 -10.42 -1.78 8.75
N ASP A 110 -11.72 -2.03 8.62
CA ASP A 110 -12.75 -1.40 9.45
C ASP A 110 -13.18 -2.29 10.64
N GLY A 111 -12.92 -3.59 10.58
CA GLY A 111 -13.35 -4.57 11.59
C GLY A 111 -12.78 -5.98 11.39
N GLY A 112 -13.21 -6.92 12.25
CA GLY A 112 -12.82 -8.33 12.21
C GLY A 112 -11.74 -8.74 13.23
N THR A 113 -11.49 -10.05 13.33
CA THR A 113 -10.42 -10.64 14.15
C THR A 113 -9.33 -11.23 13.27
N PHE A 114 -8.06 -10.97 13.58
CA PHE A 114 -6.92 -11.35 12.75
C PHE A 114 -5.91 -12.23 13.47
N ALA A 115 -5.44 -13.26 12.78
CA ALA A 115 -4.23 -14.01 13.13
C ALA A 115 -3.41 -14.21 11.85
N ILE A 116 -2.42 -13.35 11.64
CA ILE A 116 -1.56 -13.36 10.44
C ILE A 116 -0.16 -13.83 10.83
N ASP A 117 0.36 -14.78 10.06
CA ASP A 117 1.74 -15.28 10.11
C ASP A 117 2.31 -15.25 8.68
N ALA A 118 3.18 -14.29 8.41
CA ALA A 118 3.69 -13.98 7.08
C ALA A 118 5.20 -14.22 6.99
N GLY A 119 5.63 -14.78 5.87
CA GLY A 119 7.03 -15.06 5.55
C GLY A 119 7.80 -13.85 5.01
N ASP A 120 7.09 -12.77 4.68
CA ASP A 120 7.65 -11.45 4.35
C ASP A 120 6.97 -10.39 5.24
N GLU A 121 6.15 -9.50 4.69
CA GLU A 121 5.37 -8.53 5.45
C GLU A 121 4.01 -9.06 5.92
N GLY A 122 3.57 -8.61 7.10
CA GLY A 122 2.23 -8.91 7.59
C GLY A 122 1.15 -8.29 6.71
N VAL A 123 1.30 -7.00 6.42
CA VAL A 123 0.48 -6.24 5.47
C VAL A 123 1.40 -5.34 4.65
N GLN A 124 1.40 -5.53 3.32
CA GLN A 124 2.16 -4.73 2.36
C GLN A 124 1.21 -3.93 1.46
N VAL A 125 1.43 -2.62 1.39
CA VAL A 125 0.60 -1.72 0.57
C VAL A 125 1.44 -0.74 -0.26
N ALA A 126 1.03 -0.51 -1.50
CA ALA A 126 1.69 0.44 -2.39
C ALA A 126 1.37 1.91 -2.06
N THR A 127 0.22 2.20 -1.46
CA THR A 127 -0.18 3.61 -1.23
C THR A 127 -0.59 3.89 0.20
N TYR A 128 -1.63 3.23 0.71
CA TYR A 128 -2.21 3.63 1.99
C TYR A 128 -2.72 2.45 2.79
N LEU A 129 -2.28 2.39 4.05
CA LEU A 129 -2.81 1.46 5.04
C LEU A 129 -3.70 2.22 6.01
N ARG A 130 -4.99 1.89 6.04
CA ARG A 130 -5.95 2.40 7.03
C ARG A 130 -6.37 1.29 7.99
N ILE A 131 -6.12 1.50 9.27
CA ILE A 131 -6.68 0.69 10.37
C ILE A 131 -7.75 1.54 11.07
N GLY A 132 -8.99 1.32 10.70
CA GLY A 132 -10.18 1.92 11.32
C GLY A 132 -10.74 1.13 12.50
N GLY A 133 -10.51 -0.19 12.52
CA GLY A 133 -11.02 -1.10 13.53
C GLY A 133 -10.35 -2.47 13.47
N GLY A 134 -11.06 -3.46 14.02
CA GLY A 134 -10.59 -4.84 14.10
C GLY A 134 -9.62 -5.09 15.27
N GLU A 135 -9.33 -6.36 15.53
CA GLU A 135 -8.40 -6.77 16.58
C GLU A 135 -7.62 -8.01 16.19
N GLY A 136 -6.42 -8.20 16.74
CA GLY A 136 -5.69 -9.45 16.51
C GLY A 136 -4.19 -9.34 16.60
N SER A 137 -3.53 -10.34 16.00
CA SER A 137 -2.08 -10.43 15.95
C SER A 137 -1.55 -10.53 14.54
N VAL A 138 -0.43 -9.86 14.29
CA VAL A 138 0.34 -9.96 13.04
C VAL A 138 1.77 -10.34 13.37
N LYS A 139 2.24 -11.42 12.78
CA LYS A 139 3.64 -11.85 12.81
C LYS A 139 4.18 -11.80 11.39
N ALA A 140 5.34 -11.18 11.23
CA ALA A 140 6.00 -11.00 9.94
C ALA A 140 7.49 -11.29 10.09
N VAL A 141 8.10 -11.86 9.06
CA VAL A 141 9.56 -12.03 9.02
C VAL A 141 10.24 -10.70 8.75
N ASP A 142 9.65 -9.84 7.92
CA ASP A 142 10.16 -8.49 7.70
C ASP A 142 9.31 -7.46 8.46
N HIS A 143 8.41 -6.71 7.82
CA HIS A 143 7.66 -5.64 8.47
C HIS A 143 6.22 -6.07 8.80
N ALA A 144 5.71 -5.73 9.99
CA ALA A 144 4.34 -6.13 10.33
C ALA A 144 3.29 -5.32 9.56
N PHE A 145 3.45 -3.99 9.50
CA PHE A 145 2.61 -3.08 8.72
C PHE A 145 3.49 -2.18 7.84
N ARG A 146 3.54 -2.46 6.54
CA ARG A 146 4.34 -1.69 5.57
C ARG A 146 3.47 -0.97 4.57
N SER A 147 3.79 0.30 4.32
CA SER A 147 3.20 1.11 3.26
C SER A 147 4.28 1.89 2.53
N GLU A 148 4.24 1.90 1.21
CA GLU A 148 5.21 2.66 0.41
C GLU A 148 4.95 4.17 0.42
N VAL A 149 3.85 4.62 1.03
CA VAL A 149 3.54 6.05 1.21
C VAL A 149 3.08 6.33 2.64
N GLU A 150 1.79 6.19 2.96
CA GLU A 150 1.25 6.58 4.26
C GLU A 150 0.53 5.43 4.98
N ALA A 151 0.47 5.50 6.29
CA ALA A 151 -0.38 4.64 7.10
C ALA A 151 -1.06 5.43 8.23
N ALA A 152 -2.30 5.09 8.53
CA ALA A 152 -3.03 5.68 9.65
C ALA A 152 -3.81 4.64 10.45
N MET A 153 -3.74 4.79 11.77
CA MET A 153 -4.53 4.04 12.73
C MET A 153 -5.50 4.99 13.44
N THR A 154 -6.79 4.80 13.21
CA THR A 154 -7.87 5.60 13.83
C THR A 154 -8.68 4.80 14.85
N GLY A 155 -8.40 3.50 14.98
CA GLY A 155 -9.05 2.56 15.88
C GLY A 155 -8.42 1.18 15.82
N GLY A 156 -9.12 0.17 16.35
CA GLY A 156 -8.67 -1.22 16.37
C GLY A 156 -7.68 -1.54 17.50
N SER A 157 -7.33 -2.82 17.64
CA SER A 157 -6.42 -3.32 18.69
C SER A 157 -5.51 -4.41 18.15
N PHE A 158 -4.28 -4.07 17.81
CA PHE A 158 -3.32 -5.00 17.20
C PHE A 158 -2.09 -5.22 18.07
N ALA A 159 -1.69 -6.49 18.19
CA ALA A 159 -0.37 -6.87 18.66
C ALA A 159 0.49 -7.31 17.47
N VAL A 160 1.65 -6.70 17.29
CA VAL A 160 2.52 -6.99 16.15
C VAL A 160 3.90 -7.47 16.60
N GLU A 161 4.47 -8.38 15.82
CA GLU A 161 5.83 -8.89 15.95
C GLU A 161 6.43 -8.95 14.55
N ALA A 162 7.63 -8.38 14.39
CA ALA A 162 8.30 -8.21 13.11
C ALA A 162 9.78 -8.55 13.27
N GLY A 163 10.43 -9.07 12.23
CA GLY A 163 11.89 -9.14 12.19
C GLY A 163 12.52 -7.79 11.85
N GLY A 164 11.89 -7.05 10.94
CA GLY A 164 12.20 -5.66 10.62
C GLY A 164 11.37 -4.69 11.49
N LYS A 165 10.60 -3.80 10.87
CA LYS A 165 9.86 -2.74 11.57
C LYS A 165 8.47 -3.17 12.00
N GLY A 166 8.04 -2.72 13.18
CA GLY A 166 6.66 -2.90 13.62
C GLY A 166 5.68 -2.18 12.68
N VAL A 167 5.95 -0.92 12.37
CA VAL A 167 5.18 -0.09 11.43
C VAL A 167 6.12 0.70 10.54
N ASN A 168 5.99 0.57 9.23
CA ASN A 168 6.84 1.22 8.24
C ASN A 168 6.06 1.79 7.05
N PRO A 169 5.35 2.93 7.23
CA PRO A 169 5.04 3.80 6.13
C PRO A 169 6.26 4.66 5.77
N GLU A 170 6.59 4.75 4.50
CA GLU A 170 7.77 5.54 4.07
C GLU A 170 7.67 7.02 4.47
N THR A 171 6.49 7.66 4.30
CA THR A 171 6.37 9.12 4.51
C THR A 171 5.67 9.50 5.80
N ARG A 172 4.59 8.83 6.20
CA ARG A 172 3.82 9.25 7.39
C ARG A 172 3.12 8.09 8.07
N PHE A 173 3.32 8.00 9.39
CA PHE A 173 2.43 7.29 10.28
C PHE A 173 1.60 8.27 11.12
N THR A 174 0.27 8.11 11.15
CA THR A 174 -0.62 8.86 12.05
C THR A 174 -1.46 7.92 12.90
N MET A 175 -1.40 8.09 14.22
CA MET A 175 -2.24 7.37 15.18
C MET A 175 -3.19 8.34 15.87
N ASP A 176 -4.47 8.26 15.52
CA ASP A 176 -5.58 9.06 16.06
C ASP A 176 -6.49 8.24 17.00
N GLY A 177 -6.11 7.02 17.34
CA GLY A 177 -6.85 6.15 18.25
C GLY A 177 -6.45 4.68 18.16
N GLY A 178 -7.16 3.83 18.92
CA GLY A 178 -6.92 2.39 18.98
C GLY A 178 -5.77 1.99 19.91
N THR A 179 -5.38 0.71 19.85
CA THR A 179 -4.29 0.14 20.63
C THR A 179 -3.30 -0.58 19.71
N LEU A 180 -2.06 -0.13 19.68
CA LEU A 180 -0.96 -0.77 18.96
C LEU A 180 0.10 -1.24 19.95
N ASN A 181 0.30 -2.56 20.00
CA ASN A 181 1.35 -3.18 20.79
C ASN A 181 2.41 -3.77 19.85
N VAL A 182 3.52 -3.07 19.63
CA VAL A 182 4.70 -3.64 18.98
C VAL A 182 5.46 -4.44 20.03
N THR A 183 5.34 -5.77 19.95
CA THR A 183 5.85 -6.69 20.98
C THR A 183 7.28 -7.16 20.76
N GLY A 184 7.80 -6.96 19.55
CA GLY A 184 9.18 -7.23 19.15
C GLY A 184 9.40 -6.79 17.70
N SER A 185 10.50 -6.07 17.46
CA SER A 185 10.93 -5.60 16.14
C SER A 185 12.39 -5.11 16.20
N ASP A 186 13.01 -4.87 15.06
CA ASP A 186 14.27 -4.10 14.99
C ASP A 186 13.99 -2.66 15.40
N GLU A 187 13.09 -1.98 14.69
CA GLU A 187 12.56 -0.67 15.08
C GLU A 187 11.05 -0.76 15.32
N GLY A 188 10.53 0.04 16.25
CA GLY A 188 9.10 0.03 16.52
C GLY A 188 8.28 0.63 15.38
N ILE A 189 8.54 1.91 15.09
CA ILE A 189 7.91 2.66 14.00
C ILE A 189 9.00 3.41 13.25
N GLU A 190 9.05 3.28 11.93
CA GLU A 190 9.91 4.09 11.07
C GLU A 190 9.09 4.77 9.97
N ALA A 191 9.24 6.08 9.83
CA ALA A 191 8.62 6.90 8.78
C ALA A 191 9.32 8.27 8.68
N GLU A 192 9.09 9.05 7.63
CA GLU A 192 9.53 10.46 7.62
C GLU A 192 8.86 11.30 8.71
N GLU A 193 7.56 11.08 8.93
CA GLU A 193 6.80 11.74 9.99
C GLU A 193 5.97 10.75 10.80
N VAL A 194 6.12 10.80 12.13
CA VAL A 194 5.32 9.99 13.06
C VAL A 194 4.49 10.92 13.95
N ILE A 195 3.18 10.77 13.88
CA ILE A 195 2.20 11.55 14.64
C ILE A 195 1.38 10.61 15.51
N VAL A 196 1.35 10.86 16.82
CA VAL A 196 0.50 10.12 17.77
C VAL A 196 -0.35 11.13 18.52
N ASN A 197 -1.62 11.22 18.16
CA ASN A 197 -2.59 12.17 18.70
C ASN A 197 -3.43 11.56 19.83
N ASP A 198 -3.82 10.29 19.70
CA ASP A 198 -4.64 9.55 20.68
C ASP A 198 -4.39 8.04 20.56
N GLY A 199 -4.93 7.26 21.50
CA GLY A 199 -4.81 5.81 21.57
C GLY A 199 -3.76 5.32 22.57
N GLU A 200 -3.47 4.02 22.51
CA GLU A 200 -2.46 3.35 23.33
C GLU A 200 -1.37 2.76 22.44
N LEU A 201 -0.14 3.25 22.59
CA LEU A 201 1.03 2.77 21.85
C LEU A 201 2.06 2.19 22.83
N ASN A 202 2.28 0.88 22.75
CA ASN A 202 3.32 0.19 23.51
C ASN A 202 4.34 -0.42 22.53
N ILE A 203 5.63 -0.13 22.72
CA ILE A 203 6.68 -0.57 21.81
C ILE A 203 7.80 -1.26 22.57
N VAL A 204 8.18 -2.44 22.08
CA VAL A 204 9.40 -3.15 22.43
C VAL A 204 10.15 -3.40 21.13
N ALA A 205 11.28 -2.71 20.95
CA ALA A 205 12.16 -2.80 19.79
C ALA A 205 13.59 -3.12 20.24
N SER A 206 14.38 -3.71 19.34
CA SER A 206 15.78 -4.07 19.60
C SER A 206 16.73 -2.88 19.38
N ASP A 207 16.35 -1.95 18.51
CA ASP A 207 16.95 -0.66 18.25
C ASP A 207 16.01 0.48 18.70
N ASP A 208 15.62 1.38 17.79
CA ASP A 208 14.81 2.55 18.13
C ASP A 208 13.31 2.21 18.26
N GLY A 209 12.67 2.75 19.30
CA GLY A 209 11.22 2.64 19.45
C GLY A 209 10.47 3.40 18.36
N ILE A 210 10.93 4.60 18.00
CA ILE A 210 10.40 5.41 16.90
C ILE A 210 11.59 6.07 16.20
N ASN A 211 11.76 5.81 14.91
CA ASN A 211 12.75 6.42 14.03
C ASN A 211 12.04 7.31 12.99
N ALA A 212 12.11 8.63 13.19
CA ALA A 212 11.57 9.60 12.23
C ALA A 212 12.69 10.11 11.31
N ALA A 213 12.83 9.52 10.13
CA ALA A 213 13.94 9.77 9.19
C ALA A 213 13.45 9.88 7.74
N VAL A 214 14.25 10.56 6.89
CA VAL A 214 13.91 10.81 5.49
C VAL A 214 13.44 9.52 4.80
N ALA A 215 12.32 9.61 4.08
CA ALA A 215 11.77 8.48 3.34
C ALA A 215 12.79 7.94 2.31
N GLU A 216 12.98 6.62 2.28
CA GLU A 216 13.92 5.96 1.36
C GLU A 216 13.18 5.54 0.08
N ARG A 217 12.45 6.48 -0.53
CA ARG A 217 11.70 6.26 -1.77
C ARG A 217 12.57 6.55 -2.98
N SER A 218 12.52 5.69 -3.99
CA SER A 218 13.10 6.01 -5.30
C SER A 218 12.29 7.14 -5.95
N ASP A 219 12.95 8.25 -6.20
CA ASP A 219 12.44 9.52 -6.73
C ASP A 219 11.90 9.44 -8.19
N GLU A 220 10.94 8.57 -8.50
CA GLU A 220 10.31 8.56 -9.84
C GLU A 220 9.53 9.88 -10.10
N ALA A 221 9.03 10.52 -9.05
CA ALA A 221 8.37 11.83 -9.12
C ALA A 221 9.38 12.99 -9.34
N ALA A 222 10.63 12.87 -8.87
CA ALA A 222 11.61 13.94 -9.02
C ALA A 222 12.17 14.01 -10.44
N GLU A 223 12.28 12.87 -11.16
CA GLU A 223 12.71 12.85 -12.56
C GLU A 223 11.70 13.54 -13.50
N ALA A 224 10.40 13.40 -13.24
CA ALA A 224 9.36 14.09 -14.01
C ALA A 224 9.40 15.63 -13.80
N ALA A 225 9.65 16.09 -12.58
CA ALA A 225 9.81 17.51 -12.27
C ALA A 225 11.08 18.11 -12.90
N ALA A 226 12.20 17.38 -12.89
CA ALA A 226 13.45 17.78 -13.54
C ALA A 226 13.33 17.82 -15.08
N ALA A 227 12.55 16.92 -15.68
CA ALA A 227 12.28 16.92 -17.11
C ALA A 227 11.42 18.13 -17.55
N THR A 228 10.48 18.58 -16.71
CA THR A 228 9.69 19.80 -16.98
C THR A 228 10.51 21.08 -16.87
N ASP A 229 11.47 21.14 -15.93
CA ASP A 229 12.33 22.32 -15.77
C ASP A 229 13.38 22.43 -16.90
N ALA A 230 13.88 21.29 -17.39
CA ALA A 230 14.73 21.24 -18.58
C ALA A 230 13.99 21.65 -19.87
N ALA A 231 12.70 21.35 -19.98
CA ALA A 231 11.86 21.80 -21.11
C ALA A 231 11.57 23.31 -21.05
N ALA A 232 11.31 23.86 -19.85
CA ALA A 232 11.07 25.28 -19.65
C ALA A 232 12.32 26.14 -19.89
N ALA A 233 13.52 25.63 -19.57
CA ALA A 233 14.78 26.30 -19.86
C ALA A 233 15.11 26.35 -21.36
N ASN A 234 14.60 25.42 -22.16
CA ASN A 234 14.88 25.36 -23.61
C ASN A 234 13.95 26.27 -24.43
N ASP A 235 12.73 26.53 -23.97
CA ASP A 235 11.79 27.47 -24.60
C ASP A 235 12.20 28.94 -24.38
N ALA A 236 12.92 29.24 -23.30
CA ALA A 236 13.45 30.59 -23.03
C ALA A 236 14.67 30.97 -23.91
N ALA A 237 15.32 29.98 -24.56
CA ALA A 237 16.49 30.22 -25.41
C ALA A 237 16.16 30.47 -26.90
N GLY A 238 14.89 30.30 -27.32
CA GLY A 238 14.46 30.37 -28.72
C GLY A 238 13.99 31.74 -29.22
N SER A 239 13.84 32.76 -28.35
CA SER A 239 13.31 34.08 -28.73
C SER A 239 14.33 35.21 -28.47
N SER A 240 15.44 35.20 -29.19
CA SER A 240 16.26 36.42 -29.35
C SER A 240 16.89 36.46 -30.74
N GLY A 241 16.19 37.10 -31.67
CA GLY A 241 16.69 37.32 -33.02
C GLY A 241 15.80 38.28 -33.78
N ASP A 242 15.98 39.57 -33.56
CA ASP A 242 16.58 40.49 -34.56
C ASP A 242 16.05 41.92 -34.39
N ALA A 243 16.90 42.82 -33.87
CA ALA A 243 16.65 44.26 -33.89
C ALA A 243 17.95 45.06 -33.78
N ALA A 244 18.54 45.37 -34.94
CA ALA A 244 19.57 46.39 -35.14
C ALA A 244 19.60 46.75 -36.64
N ILE A 245 19.76 47.98 -37.15
CA ILE A 245 20.00 49.30 -36.55
C ILE A 245 19.87 50.37 -37.67
N ALA A 246 19.39 51.56 -37.27
CA ALA A 246 19.66 52.95 -37.73
C ALA A 246 19.53 53.42 -39.20
N GLY A 247 18.97 54.64 -39.36
CA GLY A 247 19.54 55.61 -40.32
C GLY A 247 18.63 56.69 -40.93
N ASN A 248 18.45 57.79 -40.20
CA ASN A 248 18.45 59.20 -40.67
C ASN A 248 17.17 59.92 -41.19
N ALA A 249 16.95 61.05 -40.51
CA ALA A 249 16.20 62.30 -40.76
C ALA A 249 15.62 62.63 -42.16
N ASP A 250 14.40 63.19 -42.21
CA ASP A 250 14.19 64.65 -42.27
C ASP A 250 12.71 65.04 -42.04
N GLY A 251 12.49 66.26 -41.57
CA GLY A 251 11.25 66.68 -40.88
C GLY A 251 10.06 67.17 -41.73
N ALA A 252 8.94 67.41 -41.05
CA ALA A 252 8.00 68.50 -41.28
C ALA A 252 6.82 68.36 -40.28
N ALA A 253 6.56 69.41 -39.51
CA ALA A 253 5.38 69.54 -38.67
C ALA A 253 4.13 69.86 -39.50
N PRO A 254 2.91 69.55 -39.01
CA PRO A 254 1.73 70.31 -39.37
C PRO A 254 1.11 71.01 -38.15
N ALA A 255 0.82 72.29 -38.35
CA ALA A 255 0.00 73.10 -37.46
C ALA A 255 -1.48 72.67 -37.53
N ALA A 256 -2.17 72.78 -36.40
CA ALA A 256 -3.61 72.62 -36.28
C ALA A 256 -4.36 73.83 -36.88
N PRO A 257 -5.59 73.64 -37.37
CA PRO A 257 -6.53 74.74 -37.54
C PRO A 257 -7.70 74.67 -36.54
N GLN A 258 -8.26 75.85 -36.27
CA GLN A 258 -9.64 76.03 -35.82
C GLN A 258 -10.64 75.57 -36.87
#